data_AF-A0A3N6M0R1-F1
#
_entry.id   AF-A0A3N6M0R1-F1
#
_cell.length_a   1.000
_cell.length_b   1.000
_cell.length_c   1.000
_cell.angle_alpha   90.00
_cell.angle_beta   90.00
_cell.angle_gamma   90.00
#
_symmetry.space_group_name_H-M   'P 1'
#
loop_
_entity.id
_entity.type
_entity.pdbx_description
1 polymer ?
#
loop_
_entity_poly.entity_id
_entity_poly.type
_entity_poly.pdbx_seq_one_letter_code
_entity_poly.pdbx_strand_id
1 'polypeptide(L)'
;MGRLSGFLSISAGDKVRVVVAATLLLIVQFGFAFVSFSSLRRVLLGVSTTLSRIVPGIPAPIRIAWAVEATDRNVPGKRTCLMRSLTSETMHRLYHHDIIHRIGVDPSGTDADDLETVTVSRGTFEAHSWIEHEGEILLGDLEDLSRFEPLPPLNGADDR
;
A
#
# COMPACT_ATOMS: atom_id res chain seq x y z
N MET A 1 -33.81 3.79 10.62
CA MET A 1 -32.91 4.26 11.69
C MET A 1 -32.27 3.06 12.34
N GLY A 2 -30.94 2.90 12.23
CA GLY A 2 -30.23 1.76 12.84
C GLY A 2 -29.05 1.25 12.02
N ARG A 3 -28.05 2.09 11.73
CA ARG A 3 -26.75 1.65 11.15
C ARG A 3 -25.54 2.40 11.72
N LEU A 4 -25.67 2.96 12.93
CA LEU A 4 -24.56 3.66 13.61
C LEU A 4 -23.96 2.84 14.77
N SER A 5 -24.58 1.74 15.18
CA SER A 5 -24.11 0.93 16.31
C SER A 5 -22.92 0.01 15.99
N GLY A 6 -22.55 -0.14 14.71
CA GLY A 6 -21.36 -0.91 14.30
C GLY A 6 -20.04 -0.18 14.58
N PHE A 7 -20.03 1.15 14.45
CA PHE A 7 -18.84 1.99 14.66
C PHE A 7 -18.40 2.11 16.12
N LEU A 8 -19.29 1.79 17.06
CA LEU A 8 -19.00 1.81 18.51
C LEU A 8 -18.44 0.47 19.01
N SER A 9 -18.55 -0.61 18.24
CA SER A 9 -17.93 -1.91 18.57
C SER A 9 -16.49 -2.05 18.04
N ILE A 10 -16.01 -1.06 17.28
CA ILE A 10 -14.65 -1.01 16.75
C ILE A 10 -13.71 -0.79 17.94
N SER A 11 -12.82 -1.76 18.19
CA SER A 11 -11.79 -1.68 19.23
C SER A 11 -11.02 -0.37 19.09
N ALA A 12 -10.63 0.26 20.20
CA ALA A 12 -9.86 1.50 20.16
C ALA A 12 -8.60 1.38 19.27
N GLY A 13 -8.00 0.18 19.21
CA GLY A 13 -6.87 -0.10 18.33
C GLY A 13 -7.22 -0.08 16.82
N ASP A 14 -8.42 -0.50 16.43
CA ASP A 14 -8.86 -0.42 15.02
C ASP A 14 -9.07 1.04 14.61
N LYS A 15 -9.62 1.88 15.50
CA LYS A 15 -9.79 3.33 15.25
C LYS A 15 -8.44 4.02 15.05
N VAL A 16 -7.48 3.75 15.93
CA VAL A 16 -6.10 4.27 15.80
C VAL A 16 -5.49 3.82 14.47
N ARG A 17 -5.65 2.55 14.09
CA ARG A 17 -5.15 2.03 12.80
C ARG A 17 -5.73 2.75 11.60
N VAL A 18 -7.04 3.00 11.57
CA VAL A 18 -7.69 3.75 10.50
C VAL A 18 -7.18 5.18 10.44
N VAL A 19 -7.01 5.85 11.59
CA VAL A 19 -6.46 7.22 11.64
C VAL A 19 -5.02 7.24 11.13
N VAL A 20 -4.17 6.32 11.58
CA VAL A 20 -2.78 6.24 11.14
C VAL A 20 -2.72 5.93 9.63
N ALA A 21 -3.52 5.00 9.13
CA ALA A 21 -3.61 4.71 7.71
C ALA A 21 -4.04 5.94 6.90
N ALA A 22 -5.05 6.69 7.37
CA ALA A 22 -5.54 7.88 6.70
C ALA A 22 -4.46 8.96 6.64
N THR A 23 -3.78 9.21 7.77
CA THR A 23 -2.66 10.15 7.84
C THR A 23 -1.53 9.75 6.89
N LEU A 24 -1.15 8.47 6.88
CA LEU A 24 -0.10 7.96 5.99
C LEU A 24 -0.49 8.09 4.51
N LEU A 25 -1.74 7.76 4.14
CA LEU A 25 -2.21 7.90 2.77
C LEU A 25 -2.16 9.35 2.29
N LEU A 26 -2.51 10.31 3.15
CA LEU A 26 -2.41 11.73 2.83
C LEU A 26 -0.94 12.18 2.73
N ILE A 27 -0.10 11.78 3.68
CA ILE A 27 1.35 12.08 3.63
C ILE A 27 1.97 11.53 2.35
N VAL A 28 1.64 10.29 1.98
CA VAL A 28 2.16 9.67 0.76
C VAL A 28 1.66 10.40 -0.47
N GLN A 29 0.37 10.69 -0.54
CA GLN A 29 -0.24 11.39 -1.67
C GLN A 29 0.39 12.77 -1.91
N PHE A 30 0.59 13.56 -0.85
CA PHE A 30 1.27 14.85 -0.97
C PHE A 30 2.78 14.69 -1.14
N GLY A 31 3.41 13.73 -0.47
CA GLY A 31 4.85 13.49 -0.53
C GLY A 31 5.33 13.19 -1.93
N PHE A 32 4.60 12.38 -2.70
CA PHE A 32 4.93 12.08 -4.10
C PHE A 32 4.90 13.32 -5.00
N ALA A 33 4.20 14.39 -4.62
CA ALA A 33 4.23 15.65 -5.37
C ALA A 33 5.52 16.45 -5.16
N PHE A 34 6.28 16.18 -4.09
CA PHE A 34 7.45 16.98 -3.69
C PHE A 34 8.76 16.21 -3.66
N VAL A 35 8.74 14.89 -3.47
CA VAL A 35 9.94 14.07 -3.28
C VAL A 35 9.91 12.78 -4.10
N SER A 36 11.09 12.19 -4.32
CA SER A 36 11.19 10.88 -4.96
C SER A 36 10.68 9.75 -4.06
N PHE A 37 10.24 8.66 -4.70
CA PHE A 37 9.76 7.46 -4.03
C PHE A 37 10.75 6.93 -2.98
N SER A 38 12.03 6.79 -3.35
CA SER A 38 13.06 6.22 -2.47
C SER A 38 13.27 7.06 -1.21
N SER A 39 13.23 8.39 -1.33
CA SER A 39 13.36 9.31 -0.19
C SER A 39 12.16 9.22 0.73
N LEU A 40 10.95 9.26 0.16
CA LEU A 40 9.72 9.16 0.93
C LEU A 40 9.62 7.82 1.68
N ARG A 41 9.91 6.72 0.98
CA ARG A 41 9.95 5.38 1.57
C ARG A 41 10.94 5.30 2.72
N ARG A 42 12.16 5.80 2.54
CA ARG A 42 13.18 5.80 3.61
C ARG A 42 12.70 6.55 4.85
N VAL A 43 12.08 7.73 4.67
CA VAL A 43 11.56 8.53 5.79
C VAL A 43 10.43 7.79 6.50
N LEU A 44 9.44 7.28 5.76
CA LEU A 44 8.29 6.59 6.34
C LEU A 44 8.70 5.35 7.13
N LEU A 45 9.64 4.57 6.62
CA LEU A 45 10.15 3.36 7.29
C LEU A 45 11.05 3.67 8.49
N GLY A 46 11.79 4.78 8.44
CA GLY A 46 12.53 5.27 9.60
C GLY A 46 11.60 5.71 10.73
N VAL A 47 10.54 6.45 10.38
CA VAL A 47 9.53 6.93 11.35
C VAL A 47 8.70 5.78 11.92
N SER A 48 8.38 4.75 11.13
CA SER A 48 7.59 3.61 11.62
C SER A 48 8.28 2.86 12.75
N THR A 49 9.61 2.74 12.69
CA THR A 49 10.39 2.12 13.78
C THR A 49 10.20 2.86 15.11
N THR A 50 10.15 4.19 15.08
CA THR A 50 9.92 5.01 16.29
C THR A 50 8.47 4.96 16.75
N LEU A 51 7.51 5.02 15.81
CA LEU A 51 6.08 5.02 16.12
C LEU A 51 5.55 3.65 16.60
N SER A 52 6.24 2.54 16.28
CA SER A 52 5.89 1.18 16.73
C SER A 52 5.65 1.09 18.25
N ARG A 53 6.36 1.90 19.05
CA ARG A 53 6.26 1.93 20.52
C ARG A 53 4.99 2.61 21.03
N ILE A 54 4.33 3.40 20.19
CA ILE A 54 3.20 4.26 20.57
C ILE A 54 1.88 3.65 20.12
N VAL A 55 1.90 2.91 19.00
CA VAL A 55 0.68 2.34 18.43
C VAL A 55 0.33 1.03 19.16
N PRO A 56 -0.87 0.92 19.76
CA PRO A 56 -1.21 -0.23 20.60
C PRO A 56 -1.67 -1.44 19.78
N GLY A 57 -1.35 -2.63 20.29
CA GLY A 57 -1.88 -3.91 19.85
C GLY A 57 -0.97 -4.69 18.92
N ILE A 58 -1.39 -5.93 18.62
CA ILE A 58 -0.68 -6.88 17.74
C ILE A 58 -1.70 -7.43 16.75
N PRO A 59 -2.12 -6.62 15.76
CA PRO A 59 -3.11 -7.03 14.79
C PRO A 59 -2.53 -8.06 13.82
N ALA A 60 -3.33 -9.01 13.36
CA ALA A 60 -2.91 -9.91 12.29
C ALA A 60 -2.51 -9.12 11.03
N PRO A 61 -1.51 -9.57 10.25
CA PRO A 61 -1.06 -8.90 9.01
C PRO A 61 -2.22 -8.56 8.07
N ILE A 62 -3.14 -9.50 7.84
CA ILE A 62 -4.33 -9.27 7.01
C ILE A 62 -5.18 -8.10 7.51
N ARG A 63 -5.32 -7.90 8.83
CA ARG A 63 -6.10 -6.77 9.39
C ARG A 63 -5.47 -5.42 9.06
N ILE A 64 -4.15 -5.36 8.89
CA ILE A 64 -3.46 -4.14 8.48
C ILE A 64 -3.76 -3.81 7.03
N ALA A 65 -3.62 -4.79 6.13
CA ALA A 65 -3.96 -4.61 4.72
C ALA A 65 -5.43 -4.17 4.53
N TRP A 66 -6.37 -4.83 5.22
CA TRP A 66 -7.77 -4.44 5.24
C TRP A 66 -7.99 -3.02 5.76
N ALA A 67 -7.28 -2.59 6.81
CA ALA A 67 -7.40 -1.23 7.33
C ALA A 67 -6.93 -0.20 6.30
N VAL A 68 -5.83 -0.47 5.59
CA VAL A 68 -5.34 0.42 4.52
C VAL A 68 -6.34 0.48 3.36
N GLU A 69 -6.83 -0.66 2.89
CA GLU A 69 -7.80 -0.72 1.80
C GLU A 69 -9.13 -0.05 2.17
N ALA A 70 -9.67 -0.34 3.36
CA ALA A 70 -10.89 0.29 3.82
C ALA A 70 -10.71 1.81 3.96
N THR A 71 -9.56 2.26 4.44
CA THR A 71 -9.27 3.69 4.59
C THR A 71 -9.11 4.39 3.25
N ASP A 72 -8.40 3.77 2.30
CA ASP A 72 -8.22 4.27 0.94
C ASP A 72 -9.55 4.59 0.25
N ARG A 73 -10.54 3.70 0.38
CA ARG A 73 -11.89 3.87 -0.16
C ARG A 73 -12.70 5.00 0.49
N ASN A 74 -12.33 5.44 1.68
CA ASN A 74 -13.09 6.42 2.46
C ASN A 74 -12.41 7.79 2.58
N VAL A 75 -11.13 7.90 2.22
CA VAL A 75 -10.38 9.17 2.26
C VAL A 75 -10.35 9.78 0.86
N PRO A 76 -10.64 11.09 0.69
CA PRO A 76 -10.63 11.74 -0.62
C PRO A 76 -9.26 11.69 -1.29
N GLY A 77 -9.25 11.64 -2.62
CA GLY A 77 -8.03 11.61 -3.45
C GLY A 77 -7.94 10.36 -4.32
N LYS A 78 -7.25 10.49 -5.47
CA LYS A 78 -6.85 9.35 -6.29
C LYS A 78 -5.48 8.88 -5.83
N ARG A 79 -5.33 7.58 -5.57
CA ARG A 79 -4.05 6.96 -5.17
C ARG A 79 -3.69 5.84 -6.12
N THR A 80 -2.41 5.77 -6.45
CA THR A 80 -1.88 4.68 -7.26
C THR A 80 -1.68 3.43 -6.40
N CYS A 81 -1.56 2.27 -7.05
CA CYS A 81 -1.18 1.01 -6.40
C CYS A 81 0.12 1.16 -5.56
N LEU A 82 1.09 1.93 -6.05
CA LEU A 82 2.35 2.21 -5.36
C LEU A 82 2.15 3.01 -4.07
N MET A 83 1.25 4.00 -4.06
CA MET A 83 0.95 4.77 -2.84
C MET A 83 0.30 3.88 -1.78
N ARG A 84 -0.67 3.04 -2.18
CA ARG A 84 -1.38 2.12 -1.29
C ARG A 84 -0.45 1.07 -0.70
N SER A 85 0.37 0.44 -1.53
CA SER A 85 1.36 -0.57 -1.10
C SER A 85 2.45 0.04 -0.22
N LEU A 86 2.95 1.25 -0.50
CA LEU A 86 3.89 1.95 0.40
C LEU A 86 3.27 2.26 1.78
N THR A 87 2.02 2.71 1.81
CA THR A 87 1.31 2.92 3.09
C THR A 87 1.13 1.61 3.84
N SER A 88 0.78 0.53 3.13
CA SER A 88 0.67 -0.81 3.70
C SER A 88 2.01 -1.30 4.26
N GLU A 89 3.12 -1.21 3.50
CA GLU A 89 4.46 -1.53 3.99
C GLU A 89 4.81 -0.76 5.27
N THR A 90 4.55 0.55 5.29
CA THR A 90 4.81 1.40 6.45
C THR A 90 4.00 0.94 7.67
N MET A 91 2.72 0.64 7.46
CA MET A 91 1.82 0.11 8.48
C MET A 91 2.28 -1.25 8.99
N HIS A 92 2.65 -2.19 8.12
CA HIS A 92 3.16 -3.51 8.52
C HIS A 92 4.46 -3.40 9.32
N ARG A 93 5.35 -2.48 8.93
CA ARG A 93 6.57 -2.17 9.68
C ARG A 93 6.32 -1.58 11.07
N LEU A 94 5.25 -0.80 11.25
CA LEU A 94 4.84 -0.32 12.59
C LEU A 94 4.57 -1.49 13.56
N TYR A 95 4.09 -2.62 13.03
CA TYR A 95 3.74 -3.81 13.82
C TYR A 95 4.76 -4.95 13.69
N HIS A 96 5.94 -4.67 13.13
CA HIS A 96 7.02 -5.65 12.95
C HIS A 96 6.62 -6.90 12.13
N HIS A 97 5.68 -6.75 11.19
CA HIS A 97 5.36 -7.82 10.26
C HIS A 97 6.44 -7.95 9.18
N ASP A 98 6.83 -9.18 8.88
CA ASP A 98 7.75 -9.48 7.79
C ASP A 98 6.96 -9.63 6.48
N ILE A 99 6.82 -8.51 5.77
CA ILE A 99 6.14 -8.47 4.48
C ILE A 99 7.13 -8.28 3.35
N ILE A 100 6.76 -8.69 2.15
CA ILE A 100 7.51 -8.40 0.92
C ILE A 100 6.74 -7.35 0.11
N HIS A 101 7.40 -6.26 -0.22
CA HIS A 101 6.83 -5.23 -1.09
C HIS A 101 7.32 -5.46 -2.53
N ARG A 102 6.40 -5.88 -3.38
CA ARG A 102 6.65 -6.22 -4.78
C ARG A 102 6.23 -5.08 -5.70
N ILE A 103 7.01 -4.90 -6.76
CA ILE A 103 6.61 -4.16 -7.96
C ILE A 103 6.78 -5.12 -9.11
N GLY A 104 5.76 -5.22 -9.96
CA GLY A 104 5.81 -5.98 -11.20
C GLY A 104 5.52 -5.09 -12.40
N VAL A 105 6.03 -5.52 -13.56
CA VAL A 105 5.87 -4.82 -14.82
C VAL A 105 5.31 -5.74 -15.89
N ASP A 106 4.31 -5.28 -16.61
CA ASP A 106 3.78 -5.95 -17.80
C ASP A 106 4.33 -5.23 -19.05
N PRO A 107 5.25 -5.86 -19.80
CA PRO A 107 5.85 -5.26 -20.99
C PRO A 107 4.88 -5.19 -22.19
N SER A 108 3.71 -5.83 -22.10
CA SER A 108 2.70 -5.89 -23.17
C SER A 108 1.63 -4.80 -23.07
N GLY A 109 1.76 -3.87 -22.12
CA GLY A 109 0.76 -2.88 -21.69
C GLY A 109 -0.25 -2.51 -22.76
N THR A 110 -1.42 -3.14 -22.66
CA THR A 110 -2.63 -2.70 -23.34
C THR A 110 -3.27 -1.72 -22.38
N ASP A 111 -3.21 -0.42 -22.68
CA ASP A 111 -3.91 0.59 -21.89
C ASP A 111 -5.40 0.24 -21.92
N ALA A 112 -5.90 -0.41 -20.85
CA ALA A 112 -7.30 -0.82 -20.74
C ALA A 112 -8.27 0.36 -20.53
N ASP A 113 -7.77 1.60 -20.69
CA ASP A 113 -8.49 2.85 -20.50
C ASP A 113 -8.23 3.79 -21.70
N ASP A 114 -8.37 3.25 -22.92
CA ASP A 114 -8.42 4.07 -24.13
C ASP A 114 -9.81 4.69 -24.31
N LEU A 115 -9.91 5.99 -24.08
CA LEU A 115 -10.58 6.88 -25.04
C LEU A 115 -9.94 8.27 -25.02
N GLU A 116 -9.35 8.61 -26.17
CA GLU A 116 -8.71 9.87 -26.54
C GLU A 116 -7.39 10.23 -25.85
N THR A 117 -6.27 9.73 -26.39
CA THR A 117 -5.24 10.57 -27.05
C THR A 117 -4.16 9.67 -27.66
N VAL A 118 -4.13 9.55 -28.98
CA VAL A 118 -3.05 8.89 -29.73
C VAL A 118 -1.75 9.67 -29.58
N THR A 119 -0.79 9.12 -28.82
CA THR A 119 0.63 9.52 -28.89
C THR A 119 1.50 8.29 -29.10
N VAL A 120 2.38 8.36 -30.10
CA VAL A 120 3.19 7.25 -30.61
C VAL A 120 4.26 6.78 -29.59
N SER A 121 4.06 5.55 -29.12
CA SER A 121 4.97 4.51 -28.59
C SER A 121 6.43 4.86 -28.19
N ARG A 122 6.65 4.88 -26.87
CA ARG A 122 7.77 4.19 -26.20
C ARG A 122 7.07 3.11 -25.35
N GLY A 123 7.27 1.82 -25.64
CA GLY A 123 6.45 0.68 -25.17
C GLY A 123 5.66 0.95 -23.89
N THR A 124 4.34 0.93 -23.99
CA THR A 124 3.40 1.06 -22.87
C THR A 124 3.67 -0.11 -21.95
N PHE A 125 4.36 0.14 -20.82
CA PHE A 125 4.52 -0.87 -19.78
C PHE A 125 3.54 -0.52 -18.67
N GLU A 126 2.79 -1.51 -18.20
CA GLU A 126 1.92 -1.34 -17.05
C GLU A 126 2.69 -1.75 -15.79
N ALA A 127 2.61 -0.96 -14.73
CA ALA A 127 3.28 -1.24 -13.47
C ALA A 127 2.25 -1.49 -12.37
N HIS A 128 2.46 -2.54 -11.59
CA HIS A 128 1.61 -2.82 -10.44
C HIS A 128 2.42 -3.12 -9.19
N SER A 129 1.85 -2.82 -8.02
CA SER A 129 2.53 -2.90 -6.73
C SER A 129 1.64 -3.55 -5.70
N TRP A 130 2.16 -4.58 -5.03
CA TRP A 130 1.42 -5.39 -4.06
C TRP A 130 2.27 -5.75 -2.84
N ILE A 131 1.59 -6.21 -1.78
CA ILE A 131 2.20 -6.65 -0.52
C ILE A 131 1.94 -8.13 -0.34
N GLU A 132 3.02 -8.88 -0.11
CA GLU A 132 2.98 -10.30 0.21
C GLU A 132 3.38 -10.53 1.68
N HIS A 133 2.84 -11.58 2.28
CA HIS A 133 3.24 -12.09 3.59
C HIS A 133 3.13 -13.61 3.56
N GLU A 134 4.21 -14.32 3.90
CA GLU A 134 4.23 -15.80 3.90
C GLU A 134 3.77 -16.44 2.58
N GLY A 135 4.02 -15.76 1.45
CA GLY A 135 3.62 -16.22 0.11
C GLY A 135 2.19 -15.88 -0.30
N GLU A 136 1.41 -15.23 0.58
CA GLU A 136 0.05 -14.76 0.28
C GLU A 136 0.02 -13.26 -0.03
N ILE A 137 -0.77 -12.85 -1.02
CA ILE A 137 -0.97 -11.44 -1.36
C ILE A 137 -2.00 -10.83 -0.39
N LEU A 138 -1.55 -9.89 0.42
CA LEU A 138 -2.41 -9.21 1.40
C LEU A 138 -3.11 -7.97 0.81
N LEU A 139 -2.46 -7.27 -0.10
CA LEU A 139 -2.97 -6.03 -0.68
C LEU A 139 -2.44 -5.83 -2.11
N GLY A 140 -3.33 -5.40 -3.00
CA GLY A 140 -3.00 -5.20 -4.42
C GLY A 140 -3.16 -6.49 -5.23
N ASP A 141 -4.03 -7.39 -4.81
CA ASP A 141 -4.38 -8.55 -5.63
C ASP A 141 -5.15 -8.11 -6.89
N LEU A 142 -4.83 -8.75 -8.02
CA LEU A 142 -5.49 -8.57 -9.32
C LEU A 142 -5.73 -9.96 -9.91
N GLU A 143 -6.85 -10.16 -10.61
CA GLU A 143 -7.19 -11.46 -11.23
C GLU A 143 -6.11 -11.93 -12.22
N ASP A 144 -5.39 -10.98 -12.82
CA ASP A 144 -4.37 -11.17 -13.84
C ASP A 144 -2.95 -10.87 -13.32
N LEU A 145 -2.72 -10.87 -12.00
CA LEU A 145 -1.43 -10.52 -11.40
C LEU A 145 -0.23 -11.29 -11.99
N SER A 146 -0.47 -12.51 -12.48
CA SER A 146 0.52 -13.37 -13.16
C SER A 146 1.15 -12.77 -14.43
N ARG A 147 0.54 -11.75 -15.04
CA ARG A 147 1.11 -11.07 -16.22
C ARG A 147 2.24 -10.09 -15.87
N PHE A 148 2.33 -9.68 -14.61
CA PHE A 148 3.36 -8.76 -14.15
C PHE A 148 4.62 -9.53 -13.78
N GLU A 149 5.72 -9.24 -14.47
CA GLU A 149 7.04 -9.78 -14.13
C GLU A 149 7.57 -9.07 -12.88
N PRO A 150 7.77 -9.77 -11.74
CA PRO A 150 8.18 -9.14 -10.50
C PRO A 150 9.64 -8.70 -10.55
N LEU A 151 9.88 -7.44 -10.23
CA LEU A 151 11.21 -6.91 -9.96
C LEU A 151 11.73 -7.40 -8.59
N PRO A 152 13.04 -7.24 -8.31
CA PRO A 152 13.58 -7.54 -6.98
C PRO A 152 12.78 -6.83 -5.87
N PRO A 153 12.49 -7.51 -4.75
CA PRO A 153 11.64 -6.98 -3.70
C PRO A 153 12.25 -5.72 -3.09
N LEU A 154 11.42 -4.69 -2.86
CA LEU A 154 11.89 -3.37 -2.42
C LEU A 154 12.48 -3.35 -1.01
N ASN A 155 12.04 -4.28 -0.16
CA ASN A 155 12.50 -4.44 1.20
C ASN A 155 13.65 -5.43 1.36
N GLY A 156 14.15 -5.98 0.25
CA GLY A 156 15.31 -6.85 0.22
C GLY A 156 15.10 -8.12 1.05
N ALA A 157 14.57 -9.17 0.42
CA ALA A 157 15.10 -10.50 0.72
C ALA A 157 16.48 -10.57 0.04
N ASP A 158 17.46 -9.88 0.62
CA ASP A 158 18.86 -10.11 0.30
C ASP A 158 19.17 -11.47 0.93
N ASP A 159 19.48 -12.46 0.09
CA ASP A 159 20.18 -13.68 0.52
C ASP A 159 21.31 -13.28 1.49
N ARG A 160 21.15 -13.64 2.76
CA ARG A 160 22.24 -13.69 3.74
C ARG A 160 22.38 -15.11 4.23
#